data_AF-A0A4R4WG99-F1
#
_entry.id   AF-A0A4R4WG99-F1
#
_cell.length_a   1.000
_cell.length_b   1.000
_cell.length_c   1.000
_cell.angle_alpha   90.00
_cell.angle_beta   90.00
_cell.angle_gamma   90.00
#
_symmetry.space_group_name_H-M   'P 1'
#
loop_
_entity.id
_entity.type
_entity.pdbx_description
1 polymer ?
#
loop_
_entity_poly.entity_id
_entity_poly.type
_entity_poly.pdbx_seq_one_letter_code
_entity_poly.pdbx_strand_id
1 'polypeptide(L)'
;MSDSTAADSTDQPAKASAPVAPYEPVRVVPTRPDGWPDWLGRRPISSTERDKILSALRADQDEQRTTERRDSLQRVPLFSCLTIEGFGGKDDPRTVIRLRASINAACRVAAGDRRTSYHATDERITIGIAGPDARDRIADLRRQLTRMSRNRGWVITEELR
;
A
#
# COMPACT_ATOMS: atom_id res chain seq x y z
N MET A 1 -50.70 -40.86 -4.45
CA MET A 1 -52.10 -40.51 -4.21
C MET A 1 -52.40 -40.72 -2.73
N SER A 2 -53.23 -39.82 -2.17
CA SER A 2 -53.93 -39.95 -0.88
C SER A 2 -53.18 -39.57 0.40
N ASP A 3 -53.15 -38.26 0.62
CA ASP A 3 -53.82 -37.53 1.71
C ASP A 3 -54.36 -38.26 2.97
N SER A 4 -54.07 -37.58 4.10
CA SER A 4 -54.98 -37.15 5.17
C SER A 4 -55.51 -38.11 6.26
N THR A 5 -55.22 -37.75 7.51
CA THR A 5 -56.15 -37.45 8.64
C THR A 5 -55.27 -37.13 9.87
N ALA A 6 -55.13 -35.90 10.39
CA ALA A 6 -56.11 -35.00 11.03
C ALA A 6 -56.98 -35.75 12.06
N ALA A 7 -57.11 -35.37 13.32
CA ALA A 7 -56.77 -34.17 14.05
C ALA A 7 -56.88 -34.54 15.55
N ASP A 8 -56.40 -33.68 16.46
CA ASP A 8 -57.25 -33.45 17.62
C ASP A 8 -57.06 -32.04 18.22
N SER A 9 -58.20 -31.57 18.69
CA SER A 9 -58.41 -30.56 19.73
C SER A 9 -58.21 -29.09 19.37
N THR A 10 -59.36 -28.46 19.09
CA THR A 10 -59.61 -27.04 19.33
C THR A 10 -60.37 -26.90 20.64
N ASP A 11 -59.93 -25.99 21.52
CA ASP A 11 -60.87 -25.07 22.17
C ASP A 11 -60.16 -23.80 22.68
N GLN A 12 -60.69 -22.65 22.25
CA GLN A 12 -60.28 -21.24 22.47
C GLN A 12 -61.17 -20.63 23.59
N PRO A 13 -60.98 -19.40 24.17
CA PRO A 13 -60.75 -18.16 23.42
C PRO A 13 -59.95 -16.99 24.07
N ALA A 14 -59.40 -16.18 23.16
CA ALA A 14 -59.33 -14.70 23.14
C ALA A 14 -58.72 -13.89 24.31
N LYS A 15 -57.57 -13.26 24.02
CA LYS A 15 -57.38 -11.83 24.30
C LYS A 15 -56.68 -11.18 23.11
N ALA A 16 -57.46 -10.48 22.28
CA ALA A 16 -56.95 -9.70 21.16
C ALA A 16 -56.08 -8.56 21.70
N SER A 17 -54.78 -8.62 21.41
CA SER A 17 -53.87 -7.50 21.62
C SER A 17 -53.79 -6.72 20.31
N ALA A 18 -54.10 -5.43 20.37
CA ALA A 18 -54.01 -4.51 19.24
C ALA A 18 -52.62 -4.55 18.58
N PRO A 19 -52.53 -4.32 17.25
CA PRO A 19 -51.24 -4.28 16.57
C PRO A 19 -50.41 -3.13 17.12
N VAL A 20 -49.28 -3.45 17.74
CA VAL A 20 -48.25 -2.47 18.14
C VAL A 20 -47.74 -1.83 16.85
N ALA A 21 -47.92 -0.52 16.70
CA ALA A 21 -47.36 0.23 15.59
C ALA A 21 -45.84 -0.01 15.55
N PRO A 22 -45.24 -0.28 14.38
CA PRO A 22 -43.80 -0.48 14.28
C PRO A 22 -43.10 0.77 14.80
N TYR A 23 -42.27 0.58 15.83
CA TYR A 23 -41.35 1.59 16.34
C TYR A 23 -40.41 1.99 15.20
N GLU A 24 -40.58 3.18 14.63
CA GLU A 24 -39.53 3.80 13.82
C GLU A 24 -38.48 4.36 14.78
N PRO A 25 -37.27 3.76 14.89
CA PRO A 25 -36.21 4.38 15.64
C PRO A 25 -35.81 5.67 14.92
N VAL A 26 -36.24 6.81 15.45
CA VAL A 26 -35.68 8.12 15.06
C VAL A 26 -34.21 8.10 15.42
N ARG A 27 -33.34 7.83 14.42
CA ARG A 27 -31.90 7.90 14.58
C ARG A 27 -31.49 9.37 14.58
N VAL A 28 -31.61 10.04 15.74
CA VAL A 28 -31.03 11.37 15.92
C VAL A 28 -29.51 11.19 15.98
N VAL A 29 -28.82 11.61 14.93
CA VAL A 29 -27.36 11.63 14.90
C VAL A 29 -26.91 12.76 15.81
N PRO A 30 -26.12 12.52 16.88
CA PRO A 30 -25.62 13.60 17.71
C PRO A 30 -24.81 14.56 16.85
N THR A 31 -25.13 15.85 16.89
CA THR A 31 -24.42 16.89 16.14
C THR A 31 -23.46 17.63 17.04
N ARG A 32 -22.26 17.89 16.54
CA ARG A 32 -21.27 18.75 17.18
C ARG A 32 -21.70 20.22 17.14
N PRO A 33 -21.11 21.10 17.96
CA PRO A 33 -21.34 22.55 17.90
C PRO A 33 -20.96 23.22 16.56
N ASP A 34 -20.10 22.57 15.76
CA ASP A 34 -19.71 23.00 14.40
C ASP A 34 -20.67 22.46 13.30
N GLY A 35 -21.75 21.78 13.69
CA GLY A 35 -22.75 21.22 12.79
C GLY A 35 -22.36 19.87 12.16
N TRP A 36 -21.16 19.34 12.43
CA TRP A 36 -20.76 18.04 11.90
C TRP A 36 -21.37 16.88 12.72
N PRO A 37 -21.80 15.78 12.07
CA PRO A 37 -22.35 14.65 12.81
C PRO A 37 -21.24 13.91 13.59
N ASP A 38 -21.50 13.63 14.86
CA ASP A 38 -20.57 12.98 15.80
C ASP A 38 -20.68 11.46 15.74
N TRP A 39 -20.29 10.88 14.60
CA TRP A 39 -20.37 9.43 14.35
C TRP A 39 -19.46 8.58 15.26
N LEU A 40 -18.48 9.18 15.92
CA LEU A 40 -17.43 8.45 16.64
C LEU A 40 -17.39 8.77 18.15
N GLY A 41 -18.22 9.70 18.65
CA GLY A 41 -18.12 10.21 20.03
C GLY A 41 -16.74 10.79 20.34
N ARG A 42 -15.99 11.17 19.29
CA ARG A 42 -14.60 11.60 19.41
C ARG A 42 -14.59 13.12 19.55
N ARG A 43 -14.19 13.58 20.73
CA ARG A 43 -13.95 15.00 20.98
C ARG A 43 -13.04 15.57 19.89
N PRO A 44 -13.35 16.76 19.33
CA PRO A 44 -12.44 17.43 18.42
C PRO A 44 -11.09 17.62 19.11
N ILE A 45 -10.00 17.25 18.43
CA ILE A 45 -8.64 17.49 18.92
C ILE A 45 -8.50 18.99 19.17
N SER A 46 -8.21 19.37 20.42
CA SER A 46 -8.00 20.77 20.77
C SER A 46 -6.77 21.32 20.07
N SER A 47 -6.69 22.63 19.85
CA SER A 47 -5.51 23.23 19.21
C SER A 47 -4.22 22.91 19.98
N THR A 48 -4.26 22.93 21.32
CA THR A 48 -3.13 22.54 22.16
C THR A 48 -2.72 21.08 21.99
N GLU A 49 -3.68 20.17 21.84
CA GLU A 49 -3.40 18.76 21.60
C GLU A 49 -2.84 18.52 20.19
N ARG A 50 -3.36 19.27 19.20
CA ARG A 50 -2.82 19.30 17.85
C ARG A 50 -1.36 19.77 17.85
N ASP A 51 -1.04 20.83 18.59
CA ASP A 51 0.31 21.37 18.69
C ASP A 51 1.28 20.38 19.35
N LYS A 52 0.81 19.62 20.36
CA LYS A 52 1.58 18.53 20.97
C LYS A 52 1.88 17.42 19.98
N ILE A 53 0.88 16.99 19.19
CA ILE A 53 1.04 15.96 18.16
C ILE A 53 2.03 16.44 17.09
N LEU A 54 1.88 17.68 16.59
CA LEU A 54 2.78 18.24 15.60
C LEU A 54 4.21 18.38 16.13
N SER A 55 4.37 18.76 17.40
CA SER A 55 5.68 18.84 18.06
C SER A 55 6.33 17.46 18.22
N ALA A 56 5.56 16.45 18.62
CA ALA A 56 6.04 15.07 18.74
C ALA A 56 6.47 14.51 17.37
N LEU A 57 5.65 14.69 16.33
CA LEU A 57 5.99 14.27 14.97
C LEU A 57 7.23 14.98 14.42
N ARG A 58 7.44 16.27 14.75
CA ARG A 58 8.65 17.00 14.39
C ARG A 58 9.87 16.46 15.14
N ALA A 59 9.75 16.18 16.43
CA ALA A 59 10.83 15.59 17.21
C ALA A 59 11.23 14.21 16.66
N ASP A 60 10.27 13.35 16.36
CA ASP A 60 10.53 12.03 15.74
C ASP A 60 11.22 12.17 14.37
N GLN A 61 10.79 13.15 13.55
CA GLN A 61 11.45 13.43 12.26
C GLN A 61 12.88 13.94 12.44
N ASP A 62 13.13 14.78 13.42
CA ASP A 62 14.47 15.31 13.70
C ASP A 62 15.39 14.23 14.28
N GLU A 63 14.89 13.37 15.17
CA GLU A 63 15.62 12.19 15.66
C GLU A 63 15.98 11.25 14.51
N GLN A 64 15.02 10.96 13.61
CA GLN A 64 15.25 10.14 12.44
C GLN A 64 16.28 10.77 11.48
N ARG A 65 16.18 12.10 11.24
CA ARG A 65 17.18 12.84 10.45
C ARG A 65 18.55 12.87 11.11
N THR A 66 18.65 12.95 12.44
CA THR A 66 19.95 12.91 13.13
C THR A 66 20.59 11.54 13.07
N THR A 67 19.78 10.48 13.12
CA THR A 67 20.22 9.09 12.94
C THR A 67 20.68 8.87 11.50
N GLU A 68 19.89 9.29 10.52
CA GLU A 68 20.25 9.28 9.10
C GLU A 68 21.51 10.10 8.82
N ARG A 69 21.69 11.26 9.48
CA ARG A 69 22.87 12.12 9.34
C ARG A 69 24.12 11.49 9.96
N ARG A 70 24.01 10.82 11.11
CA ARG A 70 25.13 10.09 11.73
C ARG A 70 25.54 8.89 10.87
N ASP A 71 24.58 8.15 10.34
CA ASP A 71 24.84 7.02 9.45
C ASP A 71 25.43 7.47 8.10
N SER A 72 24.96 8.59 7.55
CA SER A 72 25.46 9.16 6.28
C SER A 72 26.81 9.88 6.41
N LEU A 73 27.19 10.34 7.61
CA LEU A 73 28.56 10.81 7.88
C LEU A 73 29.56 9.65 8.01
N GLN A 74 29.11 8.42 8.33
CA GLN A 74 29.95 7.23 8.34
C GLN A 74 29.95 6.46 7.01
N ARG A 75 28.94 6.64 6.16
CA ARG A 75 28.80 5.99 4.87
C ARG A 75 28.43 7.03 3.84
N VAL A 76 29.35 7.34 2.91
CA VAL A 76 28.98 7.93 1.62
C VAL A 76 27.71 7.18 1.16
N PRO A 77 26.62 7.85 0.74
CA PRO A 77 25.46 7.14 0.23
C PRO A 77 25.89 6.47 -1.07
N LEU A 78 26.39 5.23 -0.96
CA LEU A 78 26.76 4.40 -2.09
C LEU A 78 25.46 4.17 -2.85
N PHE A 79 25.40 4.74 -4.05
CA PHE A 79 24.25 4.64 -4.91
C PHE A 79 24.66 3.77 -6.09
N SER A 80 24.29 2.50 -6.02
CA SER A 80 24.55 1.59 -7.14
C SER A 80 23.36 1.63 -8.08
N CYS A 81 23.62 1.77 -9.37
CA CYS A 81 22.59 1.75 -10.39
C CYS A 81 22.81 0.66 -11.44
N LEU A 82 21.70 0.22 -12.00
CA LEU A 82 21.62 -0.75 -13.07
C LEU A 82 20.71 -0.18 -14.15
N THR A 83 21.19 -0.22 -15.38
CA THR A 83 20.44 0.20 -16.56
C THR A 83 20.16 -1.02 -17.42
N ILE A 84 18.90 -1.15 -17.83
CA ILE A 84 18.40 -2.16 -18.75
C ILE A 84 18.05 -1.42 -20.05
N GLU A 85 18.51 -1.96 -21.17
CA GLU A 85 18.20 -1.48 -22.51
C GLU A 85 17.72 -2.63 -23.39
N GLY A 86 17.00 -2.31 -24.46
CA GLY A 86 16.61 -3.28 -25.49
C GLY A 86 15.28 -4.01 -25.22
N PHE A 87 14.44 -3.49 -24.31
CA PHE A 87 13.06 -4.00 -24.13
C PHE A 87 12.00 -3.27 -24.98
N GLY A 88 12.41 -2.28 -25.79
CA GLY A 88 11.55 -1.45 -26.64
C GLY A 88 11.42 -1.93 -28.09
N GLY A 89 11.33 -3.25 -28.31
CA GLY A 89 11.03 -3.80 -29.64
C GLY A 89 9.57 -3.58 -30.05
N LYS A 90 9.22 -3.97 -31.29
CA LYS A 90 7.83 -4.06 -31.82
C LYS A 90 6.99 -5.14 -31.11
N ASP A 91 7.06 -5.20 -29.78
CA ASP A 91 6.28 -6.12 -28.97
C ASP A 91 4.89 -5.53 -28.70
N ASP A 92 3.91 -6.42 -28.52
CA ASP A 92 2.56 -6.05 -28.07
C ASP A 92 2.66 -5.13 -26.82
N PRO A 93 2.02 -3.95 -26.81
CA PRO A 93 2.01 -3.04 -25.66
C PRO A 93 1.68 -3.71 -24.33
N ARG A 94 0.80 -4.73 -24.33
CA ARG A 94 0.46 -5.49 -23.12
C ARG A 94 1.65 -6.29 -22.59
N THR A 95 2.46 -6.84 -23.49
CA THR A 95 3.69 -7.55 -23.15
C THR A 95 4.70 -6.61 -22.52
N VAL A 96 4.89 -5.42 -23.09
CA VAL A 96 5.77 -4.37 -22.54
C VAL A 96 5.32 -3.94 -21.14
N ILE A 97 4.02 -3.72 -20.92
CA ILE A 97 3.48 -3.35 -19.60
C ILE A 97 3.75 -4.45 -18.56
N ARG A 98 3.46 -5.72 -18.90
CA ARG A 98 3.71 -6.86 -18.00
C ARG A 98 5.18 -7.01 -17.66
N LEU A 99 6.05 -6.74 -18.64
CA LEU A 99 7.48 -6.81 -18.47
C LEU A 99 7.98 -5.74 -17.50
N ARG A 100 7.56 -4.48 -17.69
CA ARG A 100 7.87 -3.38 -16.78
C ARG A 100 7.39 -3.64 -15.36
N ALA A 101 6.19 -4.21 -15.21
CA ALA A 101 5.66 -4.62 -13.92
C ALA A 101 6.56 -5.68 -13.25
N SER A 102 7.02 -6.67 -14.02
CA SER A 102 7.94 -7.71 -13.53
C SER A 102 9.30 -7.14 -13.11
N ILE A 103 9.85 -6.20 -13.89
CA ILE A 103 11.10 -5.50 -13.56
C ILE A 103 10.95 -4.69 -12.26
N ASN A 104 9.83 -3.97 -12.10
CA ASN A 104 9.55 -3.21 -10.88
C ASN A 104 9.38 -4.14 -9.67
N ALA A 105 8.71 -5.28 -9.84
CA ALA A 105 8.60 -6.28 -8.77
C ALA A 105 9.98 -6.83 -8.36
N ALA A 106 10.83 -7.21 -9.32
CA ALA A 106 12.19 -7.65 -9.06
C ALA A 106 13.02 -6.56 -8.34
N CYS A 107 12.88 -5.30 -8.76
CA CYS A 107 13.50 -4.15 -8.10
C CYS A 107 13.08 -4.04 -6.63
N ARG A 108 11.79 -4.17 -6.33
CA ARG A 108 11.29 -4.07 -4.94
C ARG A 108 11.81 -5.21 -4.07
N VAL A 109 11.81 -6.43 -4.60
CA VAL A 109 12.36 -7.60 -3.88
C VAL A 109 13.84 -7.41 -3.61
N ALA A 110 14.61 -6.97 -4.61
CA ALA A 110 16.02 -6.71 -4.44
C ALA A 110 16.26 -5.59 -3.42
N ALA A 111 15.58 -4.45 -3.55
CA ALA A 111 15.78 -3.28 -2.69
C ALA A 111 15.34 -3.49 -1.23
N GLY A 112 14.33 -4.32 -0.96
CA GLY A 112 13.80 -4.48 0.39
C GLY A 112 13.22 -3.17 0.93
N ASP A 113 13.75 -2.68 2.05
CA ASP A 113 13.38 -1.42 2.69
C ASP A 113 14.19 -0.21 2.20
N ARG A 114 15.13 -0.42 1.27
CA ARG A 114 16.01 0.64 0.78
C ARG A 114 15.28 1.63 -0.11
N ARG A 115 15.73 2.88 -0.05
CA ARG A 115 15.31 3.91 -1.02
C ARG A 115 15.79 3.54 -2.41
N THR A 116 14.89 3.64 -3.38
CA THR A 116 15.16 3.38 -4.79
C THR A 116 14.97 4.63 -5.65
N SER A 117 15.69 4.71 -6.77
CA SER A 117 15.33 5.59 -7.89
C SER A 117 14.91 4.72 -9.08
N TYR A 118 13.93 5.21 -9.83
CA TYR A 118 13.41 4.51 -10.99
C TYR A 118 13.16 5.53 -12.10
N HIS A 119 13.95 5.41 -13.17
CA HIS A 119 13.82 6.25 -14.35
C HIS A 119 13.57 5.34 -15.55
N ALA A 120 12.46 5.56 -16.24
CA ALA A 120 12.07 4.71 -17.35
C ALA A 120 11.68 5.55 -18.56
N THR A 121 12.23 5.18 -19.70
CA THR A 121 11.80 5.60 -21.04
C THR A 121 11.22 4.39 -21.77
N ASP A 122 10.84 4.56 -23.04
CA ASP A 122 10.28 3.48 -23.88
C ASP A 122 11.27 2.33 -24.12
N GLU A 123 12.58 2.61 -24.11
CA GLU A 123 13.62 1.64 -24.46
C GLU A 123 14.66 1.39 -23.35
N ARG A 124 14.71 2.26 -22.34
CA ARG A 124 15.69 2.22 -21.23
C ARG A 124 15.03 2.32 -19.86
N ILE A 125 15.45 1.50 -18.91
CA ILE A 125 15.05 1.57 -17.51
C ILE A 125 16.33 1.63 -16.68
N THR A 126 16.49 2.67 -15.89
CA THR A 126 17.56 2.83 -14.91
C THR A 126 16.99 2.74 -13.51
N ILE A 127 17.57 1.84 -12.72
CA ILE A 127 17.17 1.51 -11.37
C ILE A 127 18.35 1.79 -10.45
N GLY A 128 18.13 2.60 -9.43
CA GLY A 128 19.12 2.88 -8.40
C GLY A 128 18.69 2.37 -7.05
N ILE A 129 19.63 1.86 -6.26
CA ILE A 129 19.41 1.44 -4.86
C ILE A 129 20.42 2.17 -3.99
N ALA A 130 19.94 2.81 -2.93
CA ALA A 130 20.77 3.48 -1.94
C ALA A 130 21.11 2.55 -0.78
N GLY A 131 22.34 2.64 -0.27
CA GLY A 131 22.72 2.04 1.00
C GLY A 131 24.10 1.38 0.99
N PRO A 132 24.60 0.96 2.16
CA PRO A 132 25.88 0.27 2.29
C PRO A 132 25.94 -1.04 1.48
N ASP A 133 24.80 -1.72 1.35
CA ASP A 133 24.62 -2.98 0.64
C ASP A 133 24.09 -2.78 -0.79
N ALA A 134 24.06 -1.54 -1.30
CA ALA A 134 23.51 -1.22 -2.62
C ALA A 134 24.11 -2.06 -3.75
N ARG A 135 25.42 -2.35 -3.67
CA ARG A 135 26.12 -3.15 -4.68
C ARG A 135 25.63 -4.60 -4.70
N ASP A 136 25.50 -5.23 -3.54
CA ASP A 136 25.02 -6.60 -3.42
C ASP A 136 23.56 -6.70 -3.89
N ARG A 137 22.75 -5.70 -3.53
CA ARG A 137 21.35 -5.57 -3.95
C ARG A 137 21.21 -5.41 -5.46
N ILE A 138 22.06 -4.60 -6.09
CA ILE A 138 22.13 -4.46 -7.55
C ILE A 138 22.62 -5.74 -8.22
N ALA A 139 23.60 -6.44 -7.63
CA ALA A 139 24.05 -7.74 -8.13
C ALA A 139 22.94 -8.80 -8.06
N ASP A 140 22.14 -8.80 -7.00
CA ASP A 140 20.96 -9.66 -6.86
C ASP A 140 19.89 -9.34 -7.90
N LEU A 141 19.60 -8.05 -8.08
CA LEU A 141 18.70 -7.55 -9.11
C LEU A 141 19.17 -7.98 -10.51
N ARG A 142 20.45 -7.82 -10.82
CA ARG A 142 21.02 -8.28 -12.10
C ARG A 142 20.80 -9.76 -12.31
N ARG A 143 21.06 -10.61 -11.31
CA ARG A 143 20.85 -12.06 -11.44
C ARG A 143 19.39 -12.40 -11.75
N GLN A 144 18.44 -11.69 -11.13
CA GLN A 144 17.02 -11.84 -11.44
C GLN A 144 16.70 -11.39 -12.88
N LEU A 145 17.19 -10.22 -13.28
CA LEU A 145 16.96 -9.66 -14.61
C LEU A 145 17.62 -10.48 -15.73
N THR A 146 18.80 -11.04 -15.51
CA THR A 146 19.46 -11.94 -16.47
C THR A 146 18.67 -13.23 -16.66
N ARG A 147 17.99 -13.75 -15.63
CA ARG A 147 17.07 -14.88 -15.78
C ARG A 147 15.86 -14.49 -16.63
N MET A 148 15.34 -13.28 -16.44
CA MET A 148 14.25 -12.73 -17.24
C MET A 148 14.66 -12.40 -18.68
N SER A 149 15.92 -12.03 -18.94
CA SER A 149 16.37 -11.57 -20.25
C SER A 149 16.73 -12.70 -21.22
N ARG A 150 16.67 -13.98 -20.79
CA ARG A 150 17.35 -15.13 -21.43
C ARG A 150 17.12 -15.35 -22.93
N ASN A 151 16.18 -14.69 -23.59
CA ASN A 151 16.00 -14.73 -25.05
C ASN A 151 15.55 -13.38 -25.64
N ARG A 152 15.80 -12.27 -24.94
CA ARG A 152 15.18 -10.97 -25.22
C ARG A 152 16.17 -9.89 -25.67
N GLY A 153 17.44 -10.23 -25.84
CA GLY A 153 18.46 -9.29 -26.35
C GLY A 153 18.75 -8.09 -25.44
N TRP A 154 18.41 -8.16 -24.16
CA TRP A 154 18.62 -7.03 -23.25
C TRP A 154 20.10 -6.81 -22.97
N VAL A 155 20.48 -5.53 -22.95
CA VAL A 155 21.77 -5.09 -22.43
C VAL A 155 21.55 -4.61 -21.01
N ILE A 156 22.32 -5.16 -20.07
CA ILE A 156 22.27 -4.78 -18.66
C ILE A 156 23.64 -4.22 -18.28
N THR A 157 23.68 -2.94 -17.94
CA THR A 157 24.89 -2.21 -17.57
C THR A 157 24.80 -1.77 -16.12
N GLU A 158 25.89 -1.90 -15.38
CA GLU A 158 26.00 -1.42 -13.99
C GLU A 158 26.87 -0.17 -13.94
N GLU A 159 26.44 0.81 -13.17
CA GLU A 159 27.21 2.01 -12.85
C GLU A 159 27.31 2.12 -11.32
N LEU A 160 28.52 2.39 -10.82
CA LEU A 160 28.77 2.71 -9.42
C LEU A 160 28.86 4.22 -9.29
N ARG A 161 28.00 4.84 -8.47
CA ARG A 161 28.03 6.28 -8.17
C ARG A 161 28.10 6.56 -6.67
#